data_AF-A0A7H8J5T4-F1
#
_entry.id   AF-A0A7H8J5T4-F1
#
_cell.length_a   1.000
_cell.length_b   1.000
_cell.length_c   1.000
_cell.angle_alpha   90.00
_cell.angle_beta   90.00
_cell.angle_gamma   90.00
#
_symmetry.space_group_name_H-M   'P 1'
#
loop_
_entity.id
_entity.type
_entity.pdbx_description
1 polymer ?
#
loop_
_entity_poly.entity_id
_entity_poly.type
_entity_poly.pdbx_seq_one_letter_code
_entity_poly.pdbx_strand_id
1 'polypeptide(L)'
;MNKKGLGVRATLGSWYTPPEVAEAMCRLSIGPQLDRLAQHPDPGNLLQVLSIDPACGAGVFLIEAARLIAGRLAERVSGISPAPAVHMKYALPVVMRECIFGVDIDPVAVDLARTALWLEIDGREPFDFMDRNVIVGNALDDEMPPAFTERRGDLPTAAERRGAWDEAHH
;
A
#
# COMPACT_ATOMS: atom_id res chain seq x y z
N MET A 1 16.78 25.90 -31.04
CA MET A 1 15.40 25.70 -30.55
C MET A 1 14.78 24.54 -31.32
N ASN A 2 14.66 23.35 -30.71
CA ASN A 2 13.93 22.23 -31.33
C ASN A 2 13.23 21.41 -30.24
N LYS A 3 11.94 21.68 -30.06
CA LYS A 3 11.02 20.98 -29.14
C LYS A 3 10.46 19.74 -29.87
N LYS A 4 11.15 18.60 -29.83
CA LYS A 4 10.55 17.30 -30.19
C LYS A 4 11.09 16.23 -29.25
N GLY A 5 10.32 15.90 -28.21
CA GLY A 5 10.70 14.88 -27.24
C GLY A 5 9.80 14.76 -26.01
N LEU A 6 8.88 15.69 -25.77
CA LEU A 6 7.97 15.65 -24.61
C LEU A 6 6.64 14.89 -24.85
N GLY A 7 6.40 14.37 -26.06
CA GLY A 7 5.06 13.94 -26.51
C GLY A 7 4.60 12.53 -26.09
N VAL A 8 5.42 11.74 -25.40
CA VAL A 8 5.03 10.39 -24.93
C VAL A 8 4.94 10.30 -23.40
N ARG A 9 5.47 11.30 -22.68
CA ARG A 9 5.52 11.32 -21.20
C ARG A 9 4.33 12.01 -20.55
N ALA A 10 3.67 12.91 -21.28
CA ALA A 10 2.51 13.67 -20.78
C ALA A 10 1.19 12.88 -20.84
N THR A 11 1.17 11.75 -21.53
CA THR A 11 -0.05 10.96 -21.81
C THR A 11 -0.28 9.82 -20.82
N LEU A 12 0.69 9.46 -19.97
CA LEU A 12 0.62 8.34 -19.03
C LEU A 12 0.66 8.76 -17.54
N GLY A 13 0.71 10.05 -17.22
CA GLY A 13 0.65 10.52 -15.83
C GLY A 13 1.79 10.08 -14.89
N SER A 14 2.82 9.39 -15.39
CA SER A 14 3.93 8.85 -14.59
C SER A 14 4.85 9.95 -14.05
N TRP A 15 4.47 10.55 -12.92
CA TRP A 15 5.33 11.40 -12.10
C TRP A 15 6.04 10.53 -11.06
N TYR A 16 7.38 10.46 -11.15
CA TYR A 16 8.19 9.79 -10.13
C TYR A 16 8.06 10.56 -8.81
N THR A 17 7.50 9.92 -7.78
CA THR A 17 7.48 10.47 -6.42
C THR A 17 8.83 10.19 -5.77
N PRO A 18 9.61 11.21 -5.37
CA PRO A 18 10.83 10.99 -4.61
C PRO A 18 10.54 10.20 -3.33
N PRO A 19 11.33 9.18 -2.98
CA PRO A 19 11.08 8.34 -1.81
C PRO A 19 10.90 9.13 -0.51
N GLU A 20 11.61 10.25 -0.35
CA GLU A 20 11.54 11.11 0.83
C GLU A 20 10.16 11.79 0.96
N VAL A 21 9.52 12.08 -0.17
CA VAL A 21 8.16 12.62 -0.19
C VAL A 21 7.15 11.53 0.19
N ALA A 22 7.29 10.34 -0.39
CA ALA A 22 6.42 9.21 -0.07
C ALA A 22 6.54 8.82 1.42
N GLU A 23 7.76 8.71 1.95
CA GLU A 23 8.03 8.44 3.36
C GLU A 23 7.36 9.48 4.27
N ALA A 24 7.56 10.77 3.98
CA ALA A 24 6.96 11.85 4.76
C ALA A 24 5.42 11.78 4.74
N MET A 25 4.83 11.52 3.57
CA MET A 25 3.38 11.39 3.40
C MET A 25 2.82 10.17 4.13
N CYS A 26 3.46 9.00 4.02
CA CYS A 26 3.09 7.80 4.77
C CYS A 26 3.16 8.02 6.28
N ARG A 27 4.23 8.67 6.77
CA ARG A 27 4.39 9.01 8.18
C ARG A 27 3.28 9.92 8.69
N LEU A 28 2.92 10.95 7.92
CA LEU A 28 1.89 11.92 8.31
C LEU A 28 0.48 11.33 8.24
N SER A 29 0.22 10.39 7.33
CA SER A 29 -1.11 9.78 7.12
C SER A 29 -1.34 8.55 8.00
N ILE A 30 -0.41 7.60 8.03
CA ILE A 30 -0.54 6.29 8.70
C ILE A 30 0.01 6.35 10.13
N GLY A 31 1.05 7.16 10.38
CA GLY A 31 1.74 7.25 11.67
C GLY A 31 0.81 7.45 12.88
N PRO A 32 -0.11 8.43 12.87
CA PRO A 32 -1.04 8.64 13.98
C PRO A 32 -1.94 7.43 14.27
N GLN A 33 -2.33 6.67 13.24
CA GLN A 33 -3.08 5.43 13.42
C GLN A 33 -2.21 4.36 14.08
N LEU A 34 -0.97 4.19 13.62
CA LEU A 34 -0.03 3.23 14.21
C LEU A 34 0.28 3.55 15.67
N ASP A 35 0.45 4.82 16.02
CA ASP A 35 0.67 5.25 17.41
C ASP A 35 -0.49 4.84 18.31
N ARG A 36 -1.74 5.01 17.84
CA ARG A 36 -2.94 4.58 18.58
C ARG A 36 -3.02 3.06 18.71
N LEU A 37 -2.81 2.34 17.61
CA LEU A 37 -2.92 0.88 17.60
C LEU A 37 -1.81 0.20 18.42
N ALA A 38 -0.63 0.81 18.50
CA ALA A 38 0.50 0.32 19.28
C ALA A 38 0.28 0.39 20.80
N GLN A 39 -0.76 1.10 21.28
CA GLN A 39 -1.13 1.12 22.70
C GLN A 39 -1.75 -0.21 23.16
N HIS A 40 -2.27 -1.02 22.22
CA HIS A 40 -2.82 -2.32 22.54
C HIS A 40 -1.72 -3.29 23.00
N PRO A 41 -1.97 -4.14 24.02
CA PRO A 41 -0.95 -5.07 24.53
C PRO A 41 -0.41 -6.02 23.46
N ASP A 42 -1.27 -6.52 22.57
CA ASP A 42 -0.88 -7.39 21.45
C ASP A 42 -0.26 -6.58 20.30
N PRO A 43 1.02 -6.82 19.91
CA PRO A 43 1.65 -6.23 18.72
C PRO A 43 0.89 -6.52 17.41
N GLY A 44 0.19 -7.65 17.32
CA GLY A 44 -0.61 -8.04 16.16
C GLY A 44 -1.72 -7.04 15.82
N ASN A 45 -2.11 -6.21 16.78
CA ASN A 45 -3.08 -5.13 16.61
C ASN A 45 -2.62 -4.04 15.60
N LEU A 46 -1.40 -4.08 15.09
CA LEU A 46 -0.96 -3.22 13.99
C LEU A 46 -1.35 -3.77 12.61
N LEU A 47 -1.61 -5.08 12.48
CA LEU A 47 -1.94 -5.78 11.22
C LEU A 47 -3.39 -5.58 10.76
N GLN A 48 -4.13 -4.68 11.39
CA GLN A 48 -5.48 -4.26 11.00
C GLN A 48 -5.46 -2.94 10.19
N VAL A 49 -4.28 -2.33 10.03
CA VAL A 49 -4.13 -1.21 9.09
C VAL A 49 -4.27 -1.75 7.67
N LEU A 50 -5.20 -1.19 6.90
CA LEU A 50 -5.32 -1.45 5.46
C LEU A 50 -4.89 -0.19 4.72
N SER A 51 -3.71 -0.21 4.10
CA SER A 51 -3.18 0.85 3.27
C SER A 51 -3.38 0.48 1.80
N ILE A 52 -4.16 1.30 1.10
CA ILE A 52 -4.44 1.12 -0.32
C ILE A 52 -3.99 2.34 -1.11
N ASP A 53 -3.27 2.10 -2.21
CA ASP A 53 -2.92 3.12 -3.20
C ASP A 53 -3.68 2.85 -4.52
N PRO A 54 -4.68 3.69 -4.88
CA PRO A 54 -5.54 3.47 -6.05
C PRO A 54 -4.91 3.90 -7.40
N ALA A 55 -3.67 4.39 -7.39
CA ALA A 55 -2.89 4.70 -8.59
C ALA A 55 -1.40 4.45 -8.28
N CYS A 56 -1.08 3.21 -7.93
CA CYS A 56 0.15 2.89 -7.21
C CYS A 56 1.43 3.06 -8.03
N GLY A 57 1.32 3.16 -9.35
CA GLY A 57 2.46 3.23 -10.26
C GLY A 57 3.44 2.09 -9.97
N ALA A 58 4.73 2.45 -9.88
CA ALA A 58 5.81 1.53 -9.53
C ALA A 58 5.87 1.11 -8.04
N GLY A 59 4.91 1.53 -7.21
CA GLY A 59 4.77 1.05 -5.82
C GLY A 59 5.60 1.78 -4.76
N VAL A 60 6.10 3.00 -5.01
CA VAL A 60 6.91 3.74 -4.03
C VAL A 60 6.15 3.96 -2.71
N PHE A 61 4.88 4.37 -2.77
CA PHE A 61 4.04 4.51 -1.56
C PHE A 61 3.76 3.18 -0.88
N LEU A 62 3.59 2.09 -1.65
CA LEU A 62 3.38 0.75 -1.10
C LEU A 62 4.58 0.30 -0.27
N ILE A 63 5.80 0.54 -0.77
CA ILE A 63 7.06 0.23 -0.08
C ILE A 63 7.20 1.06 1.19
N GLU A 64 6.98 2.37 1.11
CA GLU A 64 7.13 3.26 2.28
C GLU A 64 6.07 2.98 3.35
N ALA A 65 4.83 2.68 2.96
CA ALA A 65 3.80 2.22 3.88
C ALA A 65 4.19 0.88 4.54
N ALA A 66 4.70 -0.08 3.77
CA ALA A 66 5.15 -1.37 4.29
C ALA A 66 6.28 -1.20 5.31
N ARG A 67 7.30 -0.40 5.00
CA ARG A 67 8.42 -0.09 5.88
C ARG A 67 7.96 0.54 7.19
N LEU A 68 7.05 1.52 7.12
CA LEU A 68 6.55 2.21 8.29
C LEU A 68 5.77 1.28 9.23
N ILE A 69 4.84 0.49 8.68
CA ILE A 69 4.02 -0.44 9.47
C ILE A 69 4.90 -1.57 10.03
N ALA A 70 5.79 -2.15 9.21
CA ALA A 70 6.70 -3.22 9.63
C ALA A 70 7.71 -2.74 10.68
N GLY A 71 8.21 -1.51 10.55
CA GLY A 71 9.04 -0.84 11.55
C GLY A 71 8.36 -0.83 12.91
N ARG A 72 7.12 -0.33 12.96
CA ARG A 72 6.38 -0.26 14.22
C ARG A 72 6.05 -1.65 14.80
N LEU A 73 5.69 -2.61 13.94
CA LEU A 73 5.44 -3.98 14.37
C LEU A 73 6.71 -4.62 14.95
N ALA A 74 7.85 -4.46 14.27
CA ALA A 74 9.14 -4.98 14.71
C ALA A 74 9.58 -4.35 16.04
N GLU A 75 9.35 -3.05 16.25
CA GLU A 75 9.61 -2.37 17.52
C GLU A 75 8.76 -2.95 18.65
N ARG A 76 7.47 -3.18 18.40
CA ARG A 76 6.56 -3.77 19.38
C ARG A 76 6.88 -5.22 19.72
N VAL A 77 7.30 -6.02 18.73
CA VAL A 77 7.69 -7.43 18.95
C VAL A 77 9.03 -7.54 19.67
N SER A 78 10.00 -6.69 19.32
CA SER A 78 11.35 -6.74 19.90
C SER A 78 11.48 -5.98 21.23
N GLY A 79 10.62 -5.00 21.49
CA GLY A 79 10.77 -4.06 22.60
C GLY A 79 11.90 -3.03 22.41
N ILE A 80 12.48 -2.92 21.20
CA ILE A 80 13.64 -2.06 20.89
C ILE A 80 13.27 -1.07 19.78
N SER A 81 13.69 0.19 19.93
CA SER A 81 13.45 1.26 18.96
C SER A 81 14.77 2.01 18.62
N PRO A 82 15.21 2.04 17.34
CA PRO A 82 14.64 1.30 16.20
C PRO A 82 14.87 -0.21 16.32
N ALA A 83 13.98 -1.00 15.74
CA ALA A 83 14.05 -2.45 15.81
C ALA A 83 15.31 -3.02 15.10
N PRO A 84 15.91 -4.11 15.62
CA PRO A 84 16.98 -4.81 14.91
C PRO A 84 16.52 -5.32 13.54
N ALA A 85 17.40 -5.29 12.54
CA ALA A 85 17.11 -5.68 11.15
C ALA A 85 16.50 -7.09 11.01
N VAL A 86 16.83 -8.02 11.91
CA VAL A 86 16.23 -9.36 11.93
C VAL A 86 14.72 -9.33 12.13
N HIS A 87 14.19 -8.43 12.97
CA HIS A 87 12.75 -8.31 13.19
C HIS A 87 12.06 -7.69 11.98
N MET A 88 12.69 -6.71 11.33
CA MET A 88 12.20 -6.14 10.07
C MET A 88 12.05 -7.21 8.99
N LYS A 89 13.03 -8.11 8.87
CA LYS A 89 13.00 -9.21 7.92
C LYS A 89 11.77 -10.10 8.09
N TYR A 90 11.32 -10.36 9.31
CA TYR A 90 10.12 -11.15 9.57
C TYR A 90 8.83 -10.33 9.46
N ALA A 91 8.85 -9.05 9.85
CA ALA A 91 7.67 -8.19 9.83
C ALA A 91 7.24 -7.80 8.41
N LEU A 92 8.18 -7.50 7.51
CA LEU A 92 7.89 -6.98 6.17
C LEU A 92 6.97 -7.89 5.33
N PRO A 93 7.25 -9.21 5.14
CA PRO A 93 6.38 -10.07 4.35
C PRO A 93 4.97 -10.20 4.92
N VAL A 94 4.84 -10.21 6.26
CA VAL A 94 3.53 -10.27 6.93
C VAL A 94 2.76 -8.97 6.68
N VAL A 95 3.39 -7.82 6.88
CA VAL A 95 2.76 -6.52 6.64
C VAL A 95 2.38 -6.34 5.18
N MET A 96 3.21 -6.76 4.22
CA MET A 96 2.89 -6.65 2.79
C MET A 96 1.62 -7.44 2.44
N ARG A 97 1.50 -8.68 2.92
CA ARG A 97 0.30 -9.51 2.68
C ARG A 97 -0.95 -8.95 3.32
N GLU A 98 -0.82 -8.48 4.56
CA GLU A 98 -1.96 -8.16 5.41
C GLU A 98 -2.41 -6.71 5.33
N CYS A 99 -1.52 -5.79 4.97
CA CYS A 99 -1.75 -4.36 5.11
C CYS A 99 -1.60 -3.55 3.83
N ILE A 100 -0.93 -4.09 2.79
CA ILE A 100 -0.51 -3.31 1.63
C ILE A 100 -1.25 -3.75 0.38
N PHE A 101 -1.89 -2.78 -0.27
CA PHE A 101 -2.77 -2.99 -1.42
C PHE A 101 -2.56 -1.90 -2.46
N GLY A 102 -2.61 -2.27 -3.74
CA GLY A 102 -2.39 -1.34 -4.84
C GLY A 102 -3.26 -1.65 -6.05
N VAL A 103 -3.67 -0.60 -6.76
CA VAL A 103 -4.34 -0.69 -8.05
C VAL A 103 -3.64 0.27 -9.00
N ASP A 104 -3.37 -0.18 -10.22
CA ASP A 104 -2.98 0.70 -11.31
C ASP A 104 -3.56 0.20 -12.64
N ILE A 105 -3.85 1.12 -13.55
CA ILE A 105 -4.40 0.79 -14.87
C ILE A 105 -3.31 0.29 -15.83
N ASP A 106 -2.04 0.67 -15.59
CA ASP A 106 -0.90 0.24 -16.41
C ASP A 106 -0.36 -1.12 -15.91
N PRO A 107 -0.48 -2.21 -16.70
CA PRO A 107 0.05 -3.50 -16.32
C PRO A 107 1.57 -3.50 -16.09
N VAL A 108 2.32 -2.65 -16.79
CA VAL A 108 3.77 -2.55 -16.59
C VAL A 108 4.11 -1.92 -15.24
N ALA A 109 3.31 -0.94 -14.81
CA ALA A 109 3.47 -0.33 -13.50
C ALA A 109 3.20 -1.34 -12.36
N VAL A 110 2.14 -2.13 -12.51
CA VAL A 110 1.78 -3.22 -11.58
C VAL A 110 2.91 -4.26 -11.47
N ASP A 111 3.45 -4.72 -12.59
CA ASP A 111 4.57 -5.67 -12.59
C ASP A 111 5.81 -5.09 -11.91
N LEU A 112 6.10 -3.80 -12.15
CA LEU A 112 7.20 -3.11 -11.49
C LEU A 112 6.97 -2.97 -9.98
N ALA A 113 5.76 -2.64 -9.55
CA ALA A 113 5.41 -2.55 -8.13
C ALA A 113 5.56 -3.90 -7.42
N ARG A 114 5.03 -4.99 -8.00
CA ARG A 114 5.19 -6.35 -7.45
C ARG A 114 6.65 -6.76 -7.37
N THR A 115 7.43 -6.47 -8.42
CA THR A 115 8.87 -6.75 -8.45
C THR A 115 9.62 -5.97 -7.36
N ALA A 116 9.30 -4.68 -7.19
CA ALA A 116 9.94 -3.84 -6.19
C ALA A 116 9.63 -4.32 -4.75
N LEU A 117 8.37 -4.70 -4.48
CA LEU A 117 7.96 -5.30 -3.20
C LEU A 117 8.65 -6.65 -2.94
N TRP A 118 8.80 -7.48 -3.97
CA TRP A 118 9.51 -8.76 -3.87
C TRP A 118 11.01 -8.57 -3.57
N LEU A 119 11.65 -7.59 -4.21
CA LEU A 119 13.05 -7.24 -3.94
C LEU A 119 13.25 -6.65 -2.54
N GLU A 120 12.29 -5.88 -2.04
CA GLU A 120 12.33 -5.30 -0.68
C GLU A 120 12.40 -6.37 0.42
N ILE A 121 11.92 -7.58 0.13
CA ILE A 121 12.02 -8.74 1.03
C ILE A 121 13.14 -9.71 0.63
N ASP A 122 14.13 -9.27 -0.15
CA ASP A 122 15.24 -10.09 -0.65
C ASP A 122 14.78 -11.33 -1.45
N GLY A 123 13.60 -11.26 -2.07
CA GLY A 123 13.03 -12.38 -2.85
C GLY A 123 12.73 -13.65 -2.04
N ARG A 124 12.46 -13.51 -0.74
CA ARG A 124 12.25 -14.64 0.18
C ARG A 124 10.92 -15.37 0.01
N GLU A 125 9.98 -14.77 -0.71
CA GLU A 125 8.66 -15.34 -0.99
C GLU A 125 8.54 -15.73 -2.48
N PRO A 126 7.58 -16.58 -2.85
CA PRO A 126 7.21 -16.80 -4.25
C PRO A 126 6.95 -15.46 -4.98
N PHE A 127 7.28 -15.39 -6.27
CA PHE A 127 7.16 -14.14 -7.02
C PHE A 127 5.71 -13.62 -7.10
N ASP A 128 4.73 -14.52 -7.09
CA ASP A 128 3.29 -14.25 -7.15
C ASP A 128 2.67 -13.85 -5.80
N PHE A 129 3.45 -13.70 -4.72
CA PHE A 129 2.91 -13.47 -3.37
C PHE A 129 2.08 -12.17 -3.23
N MET A 130 2.25 -11.21 -4.15
CA MET A 130 1.52 -9.94 -4.18
C MET A 130 0.45 -9.87 -5.27
N ASP A 131 0.20 -10.93 -6.05
CA ASP A 131 -0.74 -10.89 -7.18
C ASP A 131 -2.18 -10.57 -6.74
N ARG A 132 -2.54 -10.93 -5.51
CA ARG A 132 -3.87 -10.64 -4.92
C ARG A 132 -3.97 -9.28 -4.23
N ASN A 133 -2.82 -8.63 -4.02
CA ASN A 133 -2.68 -7.40 -3.25
C ASN A 133 -2.46 -6.19 -4.16
N VAL A 134 -1.71 -6.36 -5.24
CA VAL A 134 -1.45 -5.33 -6.24
C VAL A 134 -2.01 -5.83 -7.56
N ILE A 135 -3.05 -5.20 -8.09
CA ILE A 135 -3.75 -5.66 -9.29
C ILE A 135 -3.72 -4.64 -10.42
N VAL A 136 -3.83 -5.13 -11.64
CA VAL A 136 -4.21 -4.28 -12.79
C VAL A 136 -5.70 -4.01 -12.67
N GLY A 137 -6.08 -2.73 -12.63
CA GLY A 137 -7.47 -2.35 -12.58
C GLY A 137 -7.72 -0.85 -12.60
N ASN A 138 -9.00 -0.48 -12.74
CA ASN A 138 -9.45 0.90 -12.66
C ASN A 138 -10.11 1.17 -11.31
N ALA A 139 -9.41 1.87 -10.42
CA ALA A 139 -9.93 2.23 -9.10
C ALA A 139 -11.19 3.12 -9.15
N LEU A 140 -11.46 3.81 -10.27
CA LEU A 140 -12.70 4.59 -10.46
C LEU A 140 -13.92 3.71 -10.76
N ASP A 141 -13.71 2.50 -11.26
CA ASP A 141 -14.75 1.51 -11.56
C ASP A 141 -14.95 0.52 -10.39
N ASP A 142 -14.52 0.92 -9.18
CA ASP A 142 -14.59 0.11 -7.95
C ASP A 142 -13.80 -1.23 -8.02
N GLU A 143 -12.85 -1.36 -8.96
CA GLU A 143 -11.95 -2.52 -9.03
C GLU A 143 -10.94 -2.47 -7.88
N MET A 144 -11.04 -3.43 -6.96
CA MET A 144 -10.24 -3.49 -5.73
C MET A 144 -9.49 -4.81 -5.62
N PRO A 145 -8.29 -4.83 -5.01
CA PRO A 145 -7.53 -6.07 -4.81
C PRO A 145 -8.36 -7.12 -4.05
N PRO A 146 -8.41 -8.39 -4.49
CA PRO A 146 -9.18 -9.42 -3.80
C PRO A 146 -8.82 -9.55 -2.32
N ALA A 147 -7.52 -9.49 -2.00
CA ALA A 147 -7.05 -9.56 -0.62
C ALA A 147 -7.53 -8.37 0.23
N PHE A 148 -7.62 -7.17 -0.36
CA PHE A 148 -8.15 -5.98 0.32
C PHE A 148 -9.64 -6.17 0.66
N THR A 149 -10.44 -6.62 -0.29
CA THR A 149 -11.88 -6.84 -0.10
C THR A 149 -12.15 -7.88 0.98
N GLU A 150 -11.42 -9.00 0.97
CA GLU A 150 -11.52 -10.05 2.00
C GLU A 150 -11.19 -9.51 3.40
N ARG A 151 -10.14 -8.69 3.50
CA ARG A 151 -9.68 -8.12 4.78
C ARG A 151 -10.57 -7.01 5.31
N ARG A 152 -11.12 -6.18 4.42
CA ARG A 152 -12.01 -5.06 4.75
C ARG A 152 -13.37 -5.55 5.23
N GLY A 153 -13.82 -6.71 4.76
CA GLY A 153 -15.20 -7.19 4.94
C GLY A 153 -16.21 -6.37 4.14
N ASP A 154 -17.49 -6.56 4.46
CA ASP A 154 -18.64 -5.94 3.77
C ASP A 154 -18.79 -4.45 4.13
N LEU A 155 -17.88 -3.59 3.66
CA LEU A 155 -18.18 -2.17 3.55
C LEU A 155 -19.03 -1.92 2.30
N PRO A 156 -20.08 -1.09 2.40
CA PRO A 156 -20.95 -0.80 1.26
C PRO A 156 -20.11 -0.27 0.10
N THR A 157 -20.32 -0.83 -1.08
CA THR A 157 -19.74 -0.44 -2.38
C THR A 157 -19.95 1.05 -2.66
N ALA A 158 -19.19 1.65 -3.58
CA ALA A 158 -19.45 3.06 -3.90
C ALA A 158 -20.83 3.27 -4.52
N ALA A 159 -21.40 2.26 -5.19
CA ALA A 159 -22.80 2.28 -5.63
C ALA A 159 -23.78 2.35 -4.44
N GLU A 160 -23.59 1.52 -3.41
CA GLU A 160 -24.42 1.54 -2.19
C GLU A 160 -24.25 2.84 -1.40
N ARG A 161 -23.03 3.39 -1.34
CA ARG A 161 -22.80 4.70 -0.72
C ARG A 161 -23.44 5.85 -1.51
N ARG A 162 -23.45 5.78 -2.85
CA ARG A 162 -24.12 6.76 -3.72
C ARG A 162 -25.65 6.69 -3.55
N GLY A 163 -26.23 5.49 -3.57
CA GLY A 163 -27.66 5.31 -3.30
C GLY A 163 -28.07 5.84 -1.94
N ALA A 164 -27.29 5.56 -0.89
CA ALA A 164 -27.55 6.11 0.45
C ALA A 164 -27.39 7.65 0.52
N TRP A 165 -26.53 8.25 -0.30
CA TRP A 165 -26.35 9.70 -0.39
C TRP A 165 -27.53 10.38 -1.12
N ASP A 166 -27.99 9.79 -2.22
CA ASP A 166 -29.15 10.27 -2.98
C ASP A 166 -30.45 10.16 -2.14
N GLU A 167 -30.63 9.07 -1.39
CA GLU A 167 -31.76 8.88 -0.47
C GLU A 167 -31.74 9.83 0.73
N ALA A 168 -30.56 10.17 1.26
CA ALA A 168 -30.44 11.06 2.42
C ALA A 168 -30.60 12.54 2.07
N HIS A 169 -30.55 12.90 0.78
CA HIS A 169 -30.53 14.29 0.30
C HIS A 169 -31.65 14.57 -0.72
N HIS A 170 -32.72 13.77 -0.68
CA HIS A 170 -34.04 14.03 -1.29
C HIS A 170 -35.12 13.99 -0.21
#